data_AF-A0A353D4T8-F1
#
_entry.id   AF-A0A353D4T8-F1
#
_cell.length_a   1.000
_cell.length_b   1.000
_cell.length_c   1.000
_cell.angle_alpha   90.00
_cell.angle_beta   90.00
_cell.angle_gamma   90.00
#
_symmetry.space_group_name_H-M   'P 1'
#
loop_
_entity.id
_entity.type
_entity.pdbx_description
1 polymer ?
#
loop_
_entity_poly.entity_id
_entity_poly.type
_entity_poly.pdbx_seq_one_letter_code
_entity_poly.pdbx_strand_id
1 'polypeptide(L)' 'AVASAASKYSVYVLGADLSARGMSDDNIVDGISVVDYDGFVDLVTEHDQVNAWL' A
#
# COMPACT_ATOMS: atom_id res chain seq x y z
N ALA A 1 -1.04 -15.76 -1.86
CA ALA A 1 -1.56 -15.14 -0.63
C ALA A 1 -1.84 -13.65 -0.86
N VAL A 2 -0.82 -12.80 -1.02
CA VAL A 2 -0.98 -11.34 -1.27
C VAL A 2 -1.69 -11.04 -2.60
N ALA A 3 -1.30 -11.68 -3.70
CA ALA A 3 -1.95 -11.48 -5.01
C ALA A 3 -3.47 -11.79 -4.99
N SER A 4 -3.88 -12.80 -4.22
CA SER A 4 -5.29 -13.16 -4.06
C SER A 4 -6.06 -12.20 -3.15
N ALA A 5 -5.36 -11.45 -2.29
CA ALA A 5 -5.96 -10.39 -1.48
C ALA A 5 -6.16 -9.13 -2.32
N ALA A 6 -5.20 -8.79 -3.19
CA ALA A 6 -5.28 -7.65 -4.10
C ALA A 6 -6.46 -7.75 -5.10
N SER A 7 -6.99 -8.95 -5.36
CA SER A 7 -8.20 -9.12 -6.18
C SER A 7 -9.52 -8.91 -5.43
N LYS A 8 -9.49 -8.79 -4.09
CA LYS A 8 -10.68 -8.64 -3.23
C LYS A 8 -10.68 -7.35 -2.42
N TYR A 9 -9.50 -6.82 -2.13
CA TYR A 9 -9.28 -5.66 -1.29
C TYR A 9 -8.32 -4.71 -1.99
N SER A 10 -8.48 -3.41 -1.76
CA SER A 10 -7.48 -2.43 -2.15
C SER A 10 -6.26 -2.59 -1.25
N VAL A 11 -5.13 -2.96 -1.85
CA VAL A 11 -3.85 -3.14 -1.15
C VAL A 11 -2.90 -2.04 -1.60
N TYR A 12 -2.28 -1.38 -0.64
CA TYR A 12 -1.40 -0.25 -0.88
C TYR A 12 -0.01 -0.51 -0.29
N VAL A 13 1.00 0.14 -0.85
CA VAL A 13 2.36 0.14 -0.34
C VAL A 13 2.92 1.56 -0.35
N LEU A 14 3.67 1.91 0.70
CA LEU A 14 4.30 3.21 0.79
C LEU A 14 5.61 3.24 -0.03
N GLY A 15 5.67 4.05 -1.07
CA GLY A 15 6.82 4.14 -1.98
C GLY A 15 8.11 4.56 -1.27
N ALA A 16 8.01 5.46 -0.29
CA ALA A 16 9.16 5.87 0.53
C ALA A 16 9.79 4.66 1.27
N ASP A 17 8.97 3.73 1.75
CA ASP A 17 9.42 2.51 2.42
C ASP A 17 10.05 1.50 1.47
N LEU A 18 9.54 1.40 0.23
CA LEU A 18 10.14 0.58 -0.81
C LEU A 18 11.53 1.09 -1.19
N SER A 19 11.63 2.39 -1.45
CA SER A 19 12.88 3.05 -1.80
C SER A 19 13.93 2.91 -0.71
N ALA A 20 13.54 3.13 0.55
CA ALA A 20 14.43 2.99 1.70
C ALA A 20 14.97 1.55 1.87
N ARG A 21 14.23 0.55 1.38
CA ARG A 21 14.62 -0.87 1.40
C ARG A 21 15.27 -1.34 0.10
N GLY A 22 15.51 -0.45 -0.85
CA GLY A 22 16.15 -0.77 -2.14
C GLY A 22 15.29 -1.64 -3.05
N MET A 23 13.97 -1.60 -2.90
CA MET A 23 13.04 -2.34 -3.77
C MET A 23 12.63 -1.48 -4.97
N SER A 24 12.71 -2.06 -6.18
CA SER A 24 12.18 -1.46 -7.40
C SER A 24 10.68 -1.62 -7.48
N ASP A 25 10.00 -0.65 -8.11
CA ASP A 25 8.56 -0.69 -8.39
C ASP A 25 8.19 -1.91 -9.28
N ASP A 26 9.13 -2.40 -10.10
CA ASP A 26 8.95 -3.58 -10.95
C ASP A 26 8.76 -4.89 -10.15
N ASN A 27 9.13 -4.90 -8.85
CA ASN A 27 8.98 -6.07 -7.98
C ASN A 27 7.66 -6.08 -7.20
N ILE A 28 6.76 -5.14 -7.50
CA ILE A 28 5.46 -5.03 -6.84
C ILE A 28 4.47 -6.01 -7.48
N VAL A 29 3.67 -6.68 -6.64
CA VAL A 29 2.64 -7.60 -7.12
C VAL A 29 1.54 -6.82 -7.85
N ASP A 30 1.14 -7.32 -9.02
CA ASP A 30 0.03 -6.75 -9.80
C ASP A 30 -1.21 -6.50 -8.94
N GLY A 31 -1.80 -5.31 -9.09
CA GLY A 31 -2.98 -4.88 -8.35
C GLY A 31 -2.70 -4.18 -7.02
N ILE A 32 -1.43 -4.08 -6.59
CA ILE A 32 -1.03 -3.22 -5.45
C ILE A 32 -0.79 -1.79 -5.94
N SER A 33 -1.34 -0.82 -5.24
CA SER A 33 -1.14 0.60 -5.53
C SER A 33 0.00 1.19 -4.69
N VAL A 34 0.90 1.94 -5.32
CA VAL A 34 1.97 2.66 -4.62
C VAL A 34 1.45 4.04 -4.23
N VAL A 35 1.64 4.42 -2.97
CA VAL A 35 1.29 5.75 -2.44
C VAL A 35 2.50 6.42 -1.80
N ASP A 36 2.48 7.73 -1.72
CA ASP A 36 3.38 8.52 -0.89
C ASP A 36 2.72 8.85 0.46
N TYR A 37 3.33 9.74 1.24
CA TYR A 37 2.77 10.13 2.54
C TYR A 37 1.50 10.95 2.45
N ASP A 38 1.33 11.75 1.39
CA ASP A 38 0.09 12.52 1.18
C ASP A 38 -1.04 11.54 0.82
N GLY A 39 -0.79 10.59 -0.10
CA GLY A 39 -1.74 9.53 -0.42
C GLY A 39 -2.06 8.61 0.78
N PHE A 40 -1.11 8.40 1.69
CA PHE A 40 -1.40 7.69 2.94
C PHE A 40 -2.35 8.48 3.85
N VAL A 41 -2.19 9.80 3.94
CA VAL A 41 -3.13 10.67 4.68
C VAL A 41 -4.51 10.62 4.03
N ASP A 42 -4.59 10.66 2.70
CA ASP A 42 -5.85 10.56 1.97
C ASP A 42 -6.58 9.25 2.34
N LEU A 43 -5.88 8.11 2.32
CA LEU A 43 -6.45 6.81 2.72
C LEU A 43 -7.01 6.81 4.15
N VAL A 44 -6.34 7.49 5.08
CA VAL A 44 -6.81 7.63 6.45
C VAL A 44 -8.07 8.49 6.54
N THR A 45 -8.22 9.49 5.66
CA THR A 45 -9.41 10.35 5.63
C THR A 45 -10.58 9.74 4.86
N GLU A 46 -10.31 8.87 3.88
CA GLU A 46 -11.31 8.20 3.06
C GLU A 46 -12.02 7.05 3.79
N HIS A 47 -11.37 6.42 4.77
CA HIS A 47 -11.91 5.27 5.50
C HIS A 47 -12.36 5.63 6.92
N ASP A 48 -13.55 5.16 7.30
CA ASP A 48 -14.17 5.48 8.60
C ASP A 48 -13.33 5.06 9.82
N GLN A 49 -12.50 4.03 9.68
CA GLN A 49 -11.72 3.48 10.79
C GLN A 49 -10.34 2.99 10.34
N VAL A 50 -9.33 3.36 11.12
CA VAL A 50 -7.96 2.84 11.01
C VAL A 50 -7.75 1.76 12.06
N ASN A 51 -7.43 0.54 11.61
CA ASN A 51 -7.04 -0.56 12.49
C ASN A 51 -5.55 -0.85 12.28
N ALA A 52 -4.74 -0.50 13.27
CA ALA A 52 -3.30 -0.75 13.23
C ALA A 52 -2.98 -2.16 13.75
N TRP A 53 -2.29 -2.95 12.93
CA TRP A 53 -1.74 -4.24 13.30
C TRP A 53 -0.27 -4.04 13.66
N LEU A 54 0.06 -4.13 14.95
CA LEU A 54 1.41 -3.97 15.50
C LEU A 54 2.15 -5.30 15.57
#